data_AF-A0A3B8ZEF1-F1
#
_entry.id   AF-A0A3B8ZEF1-F1
#
_cell.length_a   1.000
_cell.length_b   1.000
_cell.length_c   1.000
_cell.angle_alpha   90.00
_cell.angle_beta   90.00
_cell.angle_gamma   90.00
#
_symmetry.space_group_name_H-M   'P 1'
#
loop_
_entity.id
_entity.type
_entity.pdbx_description
1 polymer ?
#
loop_
_entity_poly.entity_id
_entity_poly.type
_entity_poly.pdbx_seq_one_letter_code
_entity_poly.pdbx_strand_id
1 'polypeptide(L)'
;MFIVVTQMNVSKSLTLRSCQIRAQFHIFGAWSGARTRLKTWVLLAIFLQTTGGLTLALCPAQWEGREQLLSEVEKAFTAPPDATRLSAKERVWVDRKNHRVIVDGYIAVREGQLEMLACPVFTKEHEAVVSVFCKAATVHAGLLAAGASTGKPVQWEPAYTPPTGSEIQIQAEWSDLSGKKQEIDARRWVRQGGQEDKHLQYNWVFAGSGFWEDPETKQRRYLAESGDLICVSNFSTATLDIPVKSTEANSGLLFLAYTQRIPPSGTPVRLILNVVQPKQAIKNNQAQPPASESGATIETPQ
;
A
#
# COMPACT_ATOMS: atom_id res chain seq x y z
N MET A 1 -10.08 34.74 49.51
CA MET A 1 -10.53 35.34 48.24
C MET A 1 -10.82 34.18 47.30
N PHE A 2 -12.07 33.69 47.35
CA PHE A 2 -12.50 32.47 46.65
C PHE A 2 -13.46 32.85 45.54
N ILE A 3 -13.17 32.36 44.34
CA ILE A 3 -13.91 32.60 43.11
C ILE A 3 -15.20 31.77 43.13
N VAL A 4 -16.32 32.45 42.88
CA VAL A 4 -17.66 31.89 42.78
C VAL A 4 -17.79 31.13 41.46
N VAL A 5 -18.14 29.84 41.54
CA VAL A 5 -18.56 29.01 40.41
C VAL A 5 -20.09 29.06 40.35
N THR A 6 -20.65 29.57 39.26
CA THR A 6 -22.09 29.56 39.02
C THR A 6 -22.43 28.38 38.11
N GLN A 7 -23.12 27.38 38.66
CA GLN A 7 -23.82 26.36 37.88
C GLN A 7 -25.08 26.97 37.27
N MET A 8 -25.31 26.74 35.97
CA MET A 8 -26.62 26.89 35.35
C MET A 8 -27.04 25.57 34.73
N ASN A 9 -28.17 25.07 35.22
CA ASN A 9 -28.88 23.90 34.76
C ASN A 9 -30.22 24.40 34.20
N VAL A 10 -30.50 24.18 32.91
CA VAL A 10 -31.84 24.42 32.35
C VAL A 10 -32.22 23.28 31.41
N SER A 11 -33.40 22.74 31.68
CA SER A 11 -34.06 21.58 31.09
C SER A 11 -35.15 22.01 30.10
N LYS A 12 -35.57 21.05 29.24
CA LYS A 12 -36.80 20.98 28.41
C LYS A 12 -36.76 21.79 27.10
N SER A 13 -37.34 21.38 25.98
CA SER A 13 -37.94 20.13 25.47
C SER A 13 -38.11 20.35 23.96
N LEU A 14 -37.86 19.32 23.14
CA LEU A 14 -38.09 19.35 21.69
C LEU A 14 -39.58 19.30 21.36
N THR A 15 -40.04 20.21 20.49
CA THR A 15 -41.32 20.09 19.78
C THR A 15 -41.10 20.34 18.29
N LEU A 16 -41.20 19.29 17.49
CA LEU A 16 -41.15 19.31 16.03
C LEU A 16 -42.45 19.90 15.47
N ARG A 17 -42.35 20.91 14.58
CA ARG A 17 -43.45 21.31 13.69
C ARG A 17 -42.98 21.23 12.24
N SER A 18 -43.62 20.33 11.50
CA SER A 18 -43.52 20.15 10.06
C SER A 18 -44.19 21.33 9.32
N CYS A 19 -43.49 21.85 8.32
CA CYS A 19 -43.98 22.88 7.41
C CYS A 19 -44.40 22.19 6.10
N GLN A 20 -45.69 22.15 5.80
CA GLN A 20 -46.23 21.75 4.50
C GLN A 20 -46.58 23.00 3.69
N ILE A 21 -45.91 23.20 2.56
CA ILE A 21 -46.27 24.17 1.53
C ILE A 21 -47.14 23.43 0.51
N ARG A 22 -48.39 23.88 0.32
CA ARG A 22 -49.34 23.35 -0.67
C ARG A 22 -49.65 24.46 -1.69
N ALA A 23 -49.20 24.28 -2.93
CA ALA A 23 -49.52 25.17 -4.04
C ALA A 23 -50.95 24.89 -4.53
N GLN A 24 -51.75 25.96 -4.69
CA GLN A 24 -53.06 25.93 -5.36
C GLN A 24 -52.89 26.35 -6.82
N PHE A 25 -53.44 25.58 -7.75
CA PHE A 25 -53.70 26.01 -9.13
C PHE A 25 -55.21 26.16 -9.31
N HIS A 26 -55.63 27.34 -9.77
CA HIS A 26 -56.99 27.62 -10.22
C HIS A 26 -57.17 27.18 -11.68
N ILE A 27 -58.27 26.49 -11.98
CA ILE A 27 -58.80 26.37 -13.34
C ILE A 27 -60.26 26.83 -13.29
N PHE A 28 -60.57 27.87 -14.08
CA PHE A 28 -61.91 28.37 -14.38
C PHE A 28 -62.26 27.94 -15.82
N GLY A 29 -63.54 27.61 -16.06
CA GLY A 29 -64.10 27.55 -17.42
C GLY A 29 -65.21 26.52 -17.60
N ALA A 30 -66.45 26.96 -17.47
CA ALA A 30 -67.67 26.24 -17.84
C ALA A 30 -68.05 26.55 -19.30
N TRP A 31 -68.66 25.61 -20.05
CA TRP A 31 -69.99 25.79 -20.67
C TRP A 31 -70.52 24.53 -21.42
N SER A 32 -71.83 24.59 -21.68
CA SER A 32 -72.86 23.62 -22.09
C SER A 32 -72.73 22.83 -23.40
N GLY A 33 -73.45 21.69 -23.48
CA GLY A 33 -74.39 21.46 -24.60
C GLY A 33 -74.40 20.10 -25.34
N ALA A 34 -75.54 19.42 -25.26
CA ALA A 34 -76.19 18.55 -26.27
C ALA A 34 -75.71 17.10 -26.55
N ARG A 35 -76.73 16.25 -26.74
CA ARG A 35 -76.75 14.79 -26.95
C ARG A 35 -76.30 14.40 -28.36
N THR A 36 -75.49 13.33 -28.49
CA THR A 36 -75.71 12.28 -29.51
C THR A 36 -74.82 11.03 -29.31
N ARG A 37 -75.48 9.86 -29.37
CA ARG A 37 -75.05 8.54 -29.90
C ARG A 37 -73.65 7.96 -29.59
N LEU A 38 -73.71 6.82 -28.88
CA LEU A 38 -73.17 5.50 -29.28
C LEU A 38 -71.69 5.43 -29.71
N LYS A 39 -70.85 4.77 -28.91
CA LYS A 39 -69.97 3.66 -29.33
C LYS A 39 -69.17 3.11 -28.15
N THR A 40 -69.46 1.85 -27.85
CA THR A 40 -68.69 0.92 -27.04
C THR A 40 -67.24 0.87 -27.53
N TRP A 41 -66.28 1.14 -26.65
CA TRP A 41 -64.90 0.70 -26.81
C TRP A 41 -64.40 0.19 -25.45
N VAL A 42 -64.31 -1.14 -25.39
CA VAL A 42 -63.46 -1.89 -24.45
C VAL A 42 -62.01 -1.52 -24.75
N LEU A 43 -61.17 -1.47 -23.70
CA LEU A 43 -59.69 -1.51 -23.63
C LEU A 43 -59.24 -0.48 -22.56
N LEU A 44 -58.33 -0.72 -21.63
CA LEU A 44 -57.45 -1.84 -21.29
C LEU A 44 -56.95 -1.45 -19.88
N ALA A 45 -57.09 -2.32 -18.87
CA ALA A 45 -56.55 -2.06 -17.54
C ALA A 45 -55.01 -2.10 -17.61
N ILE A 46 -54.38 -0.93 -17.53
CA ILE A 46 -52.93 -0.83 -17.37
C ILE A 46 -52.61 -1.19 -15.92
N PHE A 47 -52.16 -2.43 -15.71
CA PHE A 47 -51.45 -2.83 -14.51
C PHE A 47 -50.15 -2.03 -14.43
N LEU A 48 -50.11 -1.04 -13.55
CA LEU A 48 -48.88 -0.37 -13.15
C LEU A 48 -48.09 -1.38 -12.29
N GLN A 49 -47.32 -2.24 -12.95
CA GLN A 49 -46.32 -3.05 -12.28
C GLN A 49 -45.31 -2.08 -11.67
N THR A 50 -45.34 -1.94 -10.35
CA THR A 50 -44.27 -1.35 -9.57
C THR A 50 -43.05 -2.23 -9.81
N THR A 51 -42.20 -1.87 -10.77
CA THR A 51 -40.88 -2.45 -10.93
C THR A 51 -40.15 -2.25 -9.61
N GLY A 52 -39.98 -3.34 -8.87
CA GLY A 52 -39.18 -3.37 -7.65
C GLY A 52 -37.85 -2.72 -7.96
N GLY A 53 -37.54 -1.66 -7.21
CA GLY A 53 -36.23 -1.05 -7.22
C GLY A 53 -35.22 -2.13 -6.87
N LEU A 54 -34.47 -2.56 -7.88
CA LEU A 54 -33.24 -3.29 -7.71
C LEU A 54 -32.33 -2.36 -6.92
N THR A 55 -32.27 -2.53 -5.59
CA THR A 55 -31.23 -1.93 -4.78
C THR A 55 -29.91 -2.42 -5.35
N LEU A 56 -29.23 -1.57 -6.13
CA LEU A 56 -27.82 -1.75 -6.41
C LEU A 56 -27.17 -1.87 -5.03
N ALA A 57 -26.77 -3.09 -4.65
CA ALA A 57 -25.81 -3.28 -3.59
C ALA A 57 -24.57 -2.53 -4.05
N LEU A 58 -24.39 -1.31 -3.53
CA LEU A 58 -23.17 -0.55 -3.70
C LEU A 58 -22.07 -1.45 -3.12
N CYS A 59 -21.29 -2.07 -4.00
CA CYS A 59 -20.10 -2.78 -3.58
C CYS A 59 -19.27 -1.74 -2.81
N PRO A 60 -18.93 -2.01 -1.54
CA PRO A 60 -18.22 -1.05 -0.72
C PRO A 60 -16.94 -0.62 -1.44
N ALA A 61 -16.62 0.67 -1.34
CA ALA A 61 -15.37 1.17 -1.90
C ALA A 61 -14.21 0.35 -1.33
N GLN A 62 -13.18 0.06 -2.14
CA GLN A 62 -12.09 -0.85 -1.79
C GLN A 62 -11.42 -0.52 -0.43
N TRP A 63 -11.52 0.74 0.02
CA TRP A 63 -10.93 1.25 1.26
C TRP A 63 -11.95 1.94 2.16
N GLU A 64 -13.19 1.44 2.19
CA GLU A 64 -14.25 1.98 3.04
C GLU A 64 -13.79 2.05 4.51
N GLY A 65 -13.92 3.21 5.14
CA GLY A 65 -13.45 3.49 6.51
C GLY A 65 -12.05 4.12 6.60
N ARG A 66 -11.38 4.38 5.47
CA ARG A 66 -10.06 5.05 5.38
C ARG A 66 -10.05 6.23 4.41
N GLU A 67 -11.22 6.75 4.05
CA GLU A 67 -11.41 7.80 3.04
C GLU A 67 -10.66 9.08 3.38
N GLN A 68 -10.67 9.48 4.66
CA GLN A 68 -9.95 10.67 5.11
C GLN A 68 -8.44 10.51 4.91
N LEU A 69 -7.87 9.35 5.32
CA LEU A 69 -6.44 9.07 5.13
C LEU A 69 -6.06 9.02 3.66
N LEU A 70 -6.90 8.38 2.82
CA LEU A 70 -6.68 8.38 1.37
C LEU A 70 -6.70 9.81 0.81
N SER A 71 -7.66 10.64 1.21
CA SER A 71 -7.74 12.03 0.76
C SER A 71 -6.49 12.84 1.15
N GLU A 72 -5.98 12.67 2.37
CA GLU A 72 -4.74 13.35 2.79
C GLU A 72 -3.53 12.86 1.98
N VAL A 73 -3.45 11.57 1.66
CA VAL A 73 -2.41 11.03 0.77
C VAL A 73 -2.50 11.63 -0.63
N GLU A 74 -3.70 11.76 -1.18
CA GLU A 74 -3.91 12.33 -2.52
C GLU A 74 -3.59 13.82 -2.60
N LYS A 75 -3.81 14.57 -1.52
CA LYS A 75 -3.38 15.96 -1.40
C LYS A 75 -1.87 16.07 -1.27
N ALA A 76 -1.24 15.18 -0.51
CA ALA A 76 0.20 15.21 -0.26
C ALA A 76 1.02 14.81 -1.50
N PHE A 77 0.52 13.85 -2.29
CA PHE A 77 1.27 13.30 -3.42
C PHE A 77 0.45 13.27 -4.72
N THR A 78 0.93 14.02 -5.71
CA THR A 78 0.50 13.86 -7.10
C THR A 78 1.09 12.59 -7.71
N ALA A 79 0.56 12.17 -8.87
CA ALA A 79 1.14 11.07 -9.63
C ALA A 79 2.62 11.37 -9.93
N PRO A 80 3.54 10.41 -9.71
CA PRO A 80 4.95 10.62 -10.03
C PRO A 80 5.13 10.91 -11.52
N PRO A 81 5.94 11.91 -11.89
CA PRO A 81 6.26 12.15 -13.29
C PRO A 81 6.95 10.91 -13.87
N ASP A 82 6.69 10.61 -15.15
CA ASP A 82 7.30 9.50 -15.90
C ASP A 82 6.98 8.09 -15.40
N ALA A 83 6.05 7.94 -14.44
CA ALA A 83 5.60 6.64 -13.94
C ALA A 83 4.19 6.28 -14.46
N THR A 84 4.00 5.00 -14.80
CA THR A 84 2.71 4.47 -15.26
C THR A 84 1.91 3.91 -14.08
N ARG A 85 0.68 4.36 -13.88
CA ARG A 85 -0.21 3.84 -12.83
C ARG A 85 -0.62 2.40 -13.16
N LEU A 86 -0.51 1.48 -12.20
CA LEU A 86 -0.78 0.05 -12.43
C LEU A 86 -2.26 -0.33 -12.22
N SER A 87 -3.04 0.52 -11.54
CA SER A 87 -4.46 0.29 -11.27
C SER A 87 -5.20 1.62 -11.20
N ALA A 88 -6.47 1.63 -11.65
CA ALA A 88 -7.30 2.83 -11.60
C ALA A 88 -7.62 3.28 -10.17
N LYS A 89 -7.66 2.33 -9.22
CA LYS A 89 -8.08 2.58 -7.83
C LYS A 89 -6.92 2.63 -6.84
N GLU A 90 -5.83 1.92 -7.13
CA GLU A 90 -4.70 1.81 -6.19
C GLU A 90 -3.67 2.91 -6.43
N ARG A 91 -2.93 3.25 -5.37
CA ARG A 91 -1.89 4.28 -5.42
C ARG A 91 -0.52 3.65 -5.62
N VAL A 92 -0.35 3.03 -6.79
CA VAL A 92 0.87 2.34 -7.18
C VAL A 92 1.21 2.58 -8.65
N TRP A 93 2.48 2.87 -8.91
CA TRP A 93 3.03 3.16 -10.23
C TRP A 93 4.31 2.38 -10.48
N VAL A 94 4.62 2.16 -11.74
CA VAL A 94 5.91 1.65 -12.19
C VAL A 94 6.61 2.69 -13.05
N ASP A 95 7.88 2.95 -12.74
CA ASP A 95 8.81 3.70 -13.58
C ASP A 95 9.86 2.71 -14.09
N ARG A 96 9.61 2.21 -15.30
CA ARG A 96 10.44 1.17 -15.93
C ARG A 96 11.83 1.68 -16.28
N LYS A 97 11.94 2.96 -16.63
CA LYS A 97 13.20 3.58 -17.03
C LYS A 97 14.17 3.64 -15.87
N ASN A 98 13.66 3.97 -14.68
CA ASN A 98 14.46 4.07 -13.46
C ASN A 98 14.38 2.81 -12.58
N HIS A 99 13.81 1.71 -13.08
CA HIS A 99 13.71 0.43 -12.37
C HIS A 99 13.09 0.53 -10.97
N ARG A 100 11.97 1.24 -10.83
CA ARG A 100 11.34 1.46 -9.53
C ARG A 100 9.83 1.33 -9.54
N VAL A 101 9.30 0.90 -8.40
CA VAL A 101 7.87 0.90 -8.07
C VAL A 101 7.61 1.95 -7.01
N ILE A 102 6.57 2.75 -7.19
CA ILE A 102 6.22 3.84 -6.28
C ILE A 102 4.86 3.51 -5.68
N VAL A 103 4.73 3.58 -4.37
CA VAL A 103 3.51 3.21 -3.63
C VAL A 103 3.20 4.29 -2.60
N ASP A 104 1.96 4.78 -2.56
CA ASP A 104 1.54 5.74 -1.54
C ASP A 104 0.77 5.06 -0.41
N GLY A 105 0.94 5.60 0.80
CA GLY A 105 0.36 5.10 2.04
C GLY A 105 0.43 6.14 3.15
N TYR A 106 0.32 5.67 4.39
CA TYR A 106 0.40 6.51 5.59
C TYR A 106 1.12 5.78 6.72
N ILE A 107 1.66 6.53 7.69
CA ILE A 107 2.25 5.92 8.89
C ILE A 107 1.16 5.28 9.75
N ALA A 108 1.26 3.97 9.96
CA ALA A 108 0.38 3.23 10.86
C ALA A 108 0.93 3.23 12.29
N VAL A 109 2.04 2.51 12.54
CA VAL A 109 2.72 2.53 13.85
C VAL A 109 4.08 3.24 13.85
N ARG A 110 4.46 3.71 15.02
CA ARG A 110 5.75 4.40 15.27
C ARG A 110 6.55 3.78 16.40
N GLU A 111 5.96 2.81 17.10
CA GLU A 111 6.51 2.17 18.29
C GLU A 111 6.11 0.70 18.31
N GLY A 112 6.81 -0.09 19.11
CA GLY A 112 6.56 -1.52 19.24
C GLY A 112 7.40 -2.39 18.29
N GLN A 113 7.12 -3.69 18.37
CA GLN A 113 7.72 -4.72 17.53
C GLN A 113 7.15 -4.65 16.11
N LEU A 114 8.01 -4.89 15.14
CA LEU A 114 7.64 -4.89 13.72
C LEU A 114 7.75 -6.31 13.17
N GLU A 115 6.71 -6.71 12.45
CA GLU A 115 6.78 -7.80 11.48
C GLU A 115 6.96 -7.25 10.06
N MET A 116 6.44 -6.05 9.82
CA MET A 116 6.40 -5.40 8.51
C MET A 116 7.04 -4.02 8.56
N LEU A 117 7.76 -3.66 7.49
CA LEU A 117 7.94 -2.25 7.16
C LEU A 117 6.62 -1.68 6.62
N ALA A 118 5.97 -2.42 5.72
CA ALA A 118 4.72 -1.97 5.11
C ALA A 118 3.75 -3.12 4.82
N CYS A 119 2.45 -2.86 4.99
CA CYS A 119 1.36 -3.80 4.69
C CYS A 119 0.23 -3.09 3.91
N PRO A 120 -0.61 -3.81 3.16
CA PRO A 120 -1.86 -3.26 2.63
C PRO A 120 -2.78 -2.74 3.74
N VAL A 121 -3.59 -1.73 3.43
CA VAL A 121 -4.63 -1.21 4.33
C VAL A 121 -5.56 -2.33 4.82
N PHE A 122 -5.95 -2.26 6.10
CA PHE A 122 -6.79 -3.26 6.79
C PHE A 122 -6.20 -4.66 6.99
N THR A 123 -4.87 -4.79 6.96
CA THR A 123 -4.19 -6.07 7.24
C THR A 123 -3.43 -6.02 8.57
N LYS A 124 -2.10 -5.84 8.51
CA LYS A 124 -1.17 -5.92 9.63
C LYS A 124 -0.74 -4.55 10.16
N GLU A 125 -1.65 -3.57 10.15
CA GLU A 125 -1.33 -2.17 10.47
C GLU A 125 -0.79 -1.98 11.90
N HIS A 126 -1.08 -2.90 12.82
CA HIS A 126 -0.62 -2.86 14.21
C HIS A 126 0.86 -3.24 14.41
N GLU A 127 1.49 -3.80 13.37
CA GLU A 127 2.87 -4.30 13.37
C GLU A 127 3.65 -3.86 12.12
N ALA A 128 3.11 -2.85 11.41
CA ALA A 128 3.67 -2.26 10.19
C ALA A 128 3.90 -0.76 10.35
N VAL A 129 5.07 -0.26 9.96
CA VAL A 129 5.33 1.20 9.97
C VAL A 129 4.41 1.95 9.01
N VAL A 130 4.20 1.39 7.81
CA VAL A 130 3.40 2.01 6.74
C VAL A 130 2.23 1.13 6.33
N SER A 131 1.06 1.72 6.19
CA SER A 131 -0.09 1.08 5.54
C SER A 131 -0.29 1.67 4.15
N VAL A 132 -0.35 0.84 3.11
CA VAL A 132 -0.36 1.27 1.70
C VAL A 132 -1.70 1.05 1.00
N PHE A 133 -2.08 1.99 0.14
CA PHE A 133 -3.33 1.95 -0.64
C PHE A 133 -3.19 1.14 -1.93
N CYS A 134 -2.71 -0.10 -1.81
CA CYS A 134 -2.60 -1.03 -2.92
C CYS A 134 -2.69 -2.49 -2.46
N LYS A 135 -2.93 -3.39 -3.41
CA LYS A 135 -2.82 -4.83 -3.20
C LYS A 135 -1.37 -5.29 -3.29
N ALA A 136 -1.03 -6.36 -2.58
CA ALA A 136 0.32 -6.92 -2.63
C ALA A 136 0.66 -7.47 -4.03
N ALA A 137 -0.32 -8.07 -4.71
CA ALA A 137 -0.18 -8.57 -6.08
C ALA A 137 0.12 -7.44 -7.09
N THR A 138 -0.40 -6.22 -6.86
CA THR A 138 -0.11 -5.08 -7.74
C THR A 138 1.34 -4.62 -7.59
N VAL A 139 1.88 -4.63 -6.37
CA VAL A 139 3.31 -4.35 -6.13
C VAL A 139 4.18 -5.43 -6.77
N HIS A 140 3.82 -6.72 -6.62
CA HIS A 140 4.50 -7.83 -7.29
C HIS A 140 4.57 -7.59 -8.82
N ALA A 141 3.44 -7.29 -9.45
CA ALA A 141 3.39 -7.01 -10.89
C ALA A 141 4.23 -5.78 -11.27
N GLY A 142 4.23 -4.74 -10.43
CA GLY A 142 5.06 -3.56 -10.60
C GLY A 142 6.56 -3.88 -10.57
N LEU A 143 7.00 -4.72 -9.64
CA LEU A 143 8.41 -5.09 -9.51
C LEU A 143 8.89 -5.90 -10.71
N LEU A 144 8.07 -6.84 -11.21
CA LEU A 144 8.33 -7.53 -12.47
C LEU A 144 8.44 -6.54 -13.64
N ALA A 145 7.51 -5.59 -13.74
CA ALA A 145 7.52 -4.57 -14.78
C ALA A 145 8.72 -3.61 -14.67
N ALA A 146 9.27 -3.41 -13.47
CA ALA A 146 10.50 -2.66 -13.22
C ALA A 146 11.79 -3.45 -13.51
N GLY A 147 11.67 -4.74 -13.89
CA GLY A 147 12.81 -5.60 -14.23
C GLY A 147 13.36 -6.41 -13.06
N ALA A 148 12.66 -6.49 -11.93
CA ALA A 148 13.03 -7.39 -10.84
C ALA A 148 12.72 -8.85 -11.22
N SER A 149 13.51 -9.77 -10.68
CA SER A 149 13.27 -11.21 -10.75
C SER A 149 12.84 -11.72 -9.38
N THR A 150 11.75 -12.50 -9.36
CA THR A 150 11.30 -13.21 -8.17
C THR A 150 12.31 -14.29 -7.79
N GLY A 151 12.64 -14.40 -6.51
CA GLY A 151 13.32 -15.56 -5.98
C GLY A 151 12.34 -16.50 -5.29
N LYS A 152 12.59 -16.76 -4.00
CA LYS A 152 11.77 -17.65 -3.18
C LYS A 152 11.60 -17.04 -1.79
N PRO A 153 10.41 -17.15 -1.18
CA PRO A 153 10.22 -16.86 0.25
C PRO A 153 11.09 -17.75 1.14
N VAL A 154 11.15 -17.40 2.42
CA VAL A 154 11.84 -18.22 3.43
C VAL A 154 11.33 -19.66 3.41
N GLN A 155 12.25 -20.60 3.60
CA GLN A 155 11.94 -21.98 3.91
C GLN A 155 12.42 -22.29 5.31
N TRP A 156 11.55 -22.81 6.17
CA TRP A 156 11.91 -23.18 7.55
C TRP A 156 12.30 -24.65 7.68
N GLU A 157 11.55 -25.52 7.01
CA GLU A 157 11.69 -26.97 7.06
C GLU A 157 12.03 -27.53 5.67
N PRO A 158 12.82 -28.62 5.56
CA PRO A 158 13.53 -29.32 6.64
C PRO A 158 14.81 -28.59 7.10
N ALA A 159 15.19 -27.51 6.41
CA ALA A 159 16.33 -26.68 6.78
C ALA A 159 16.05 -25.22 6.42
N TYR A 160 16.49 -24.31 7.30
CA TYR A 160 16.34 -22.89 7.07
C TYR A 160 17.08 -22.46 5.80
N THR A 161 16.35 -21.87 4.86
CA THR A 161 16.90 -21.17 3.69
C THR A 161 16.34 -19.75 3.67
N PRO A 162 17.19 -18.71 3.63
CA PRO A 162 16.72 -17.34 3.64
C PRO A 162 15.94 -17.00 2.36
N PRO A 163 15.07 -15.98 2.41
CA PRO A 163 14.46 -15.42 1.22
C PRO A 163 15.50 -15.03 0.16
N THR A 164 15.15 -15.16 -1.11
CA THR A 164 16.01 -14.81 -2.26
C THR A 164 15.22 -13.99 -3.28
N GLY A 165 15.93 -13.34 -4.21
CA GLY A 165 15.34 -12.58 -5.31
C GLY A 165 16.18 -11.35 -5.66
N SER A 166 15.71 -10.52 -6.58
CA SER A 166 16.32 -9.20 -6.81
C SER A 166 16.31 -8.38 -5.52
N GLU A 167 17.43 -7.72 -5.24
CA GLU A 167 17.55 -6.81 -4.11
C GLU A 167 16.77 -5.51 -4.37
N ILE A 168 16.00 -5.07 -3.38
CA ILE A 168 15.12 -3.91 -3.43
C ILE A 168 15.52 -2.93 -2.32
N GLN A 169 16.00 -1.75 -2.72
CA GLN A 169 16.24 -0.64 -1.80
C GLN A 169 14.97 0.20 -1.69
N ILE A 170 14.57 0.55 -0.47
CA ILE A 170 13.35 1.31 -0.23
C ILE A 170 13.69 2.68 0.35
N GLN A 171 13.27 3.73 -0.36
CA GLN A 171 13.24 5.10 0.17
C GLN A 171 11.82 5.46 0.59
N ALA A 172 11.70 6.34 1.57
CA ALA A 172 10.42 6.90 1.98
C ALA A 172 10.47 8.44 1.92
N GLU A 173 9.42 9.02 1.34
CA GLU A 173 9.23 10.46 1.22
C GLU A 173 7.98 10.89 2.01
N TRP A 174 8.05 12.05 2.65
CA TRP A 174 6.91 12.70 3.32
C TRP A 174 7.13 14.21 3.43
N SER A 175 6.08 14.95 3.80
CA SER A 175 6.20 16.34 4.23
C SER A 175 6.18 16.40 5.75
N ASP A 176 7.16 17.07 6.36
CA ASP A 176 7.14 17.29 7.81
C ASP A 176 6.06 18.31 8.23
N LEU A 177 5.95 18.55 9.54
CA LEU A 177 4.97 19.49 10.09
C LEU A 177 5.16 20.94 9.64
N SER A 178 6.34 21.29 9.11
CA SER A 178 6.61 22.61 8.50
C SER A 178 6.27 22.66 7.01
N GLY A 179 5.81 21.55 6.43
CA GLY A 179 5.55 21.40 5.00
C GLY A 179 6.81 21.14 4.16
N LYS A 180 7.97 20.95 4.80
CA LYS A 180 9.22 20.65 4.09
C LYS A 180 9.26 19.17 3.71
N LYS A 181 9.62 18.91 2.45
CA LYS A 181 9.84 17.54 1.96
C LYS A 181 11.03 16.90 2.66
N GLN A 182 10.83 15.68 3.11
CA GLN A 182 11.81 14.82 3.73
C GLN A 182 11.92 13.52 2.94
N GLU A 183 13.13 12.95 2.94
CA GLU A 183 13.42 11.65 2.37
C GLU A 183 14.30 10.87 3.34
N ILE A 184 14.08 9.56 3.44
CA ILE A 184 14.94 8.68 4.23
C ILE A 184 15.06 7.30 3.58
N ASP A 185 16.21 6.64 3.78
CA ASP A 185 16.33 5.20 3.60
C ASP A 185 15.41 4.49 4.62
N ALA A 186 14.43 3.73 4.14
CA ALA A 186 13.40 3.14 5.00
C ALA A 186 13.95 2.13 6.00
N ARG A 187 15.15 1.57 5.76
CA ARG A 187 15.84 0.74 6.76
C ARG A 187 16.09 1.49 8.06
N ARG A 188 16.22 2.83 8.00
CA ARG A 188 16.44 3.68 9.17
C ARG A 188 15.21 3.83 10.07
N TRP A 189 14.02 3.43 9.61
CA TRP A 189 12.81 3.33 10.45
C TRP A 189 12.76 2.05 11.27
N VAL A 190 13.61 1.06 10.97
CA VAL A 190 13.62 -0.25 11.62
C VAL A 190 14.86 -0.32 12.52
N ARG A 191 14.65 -0.26 13.83
CA ARG A 191 15.70 -0.38 14.86
C ARG A 191 15.99 -1.85 15.16
N GLN A 192 17.25 -2.18 15.41
CA GLN A 192 17.63 -3.48 15.95
C GLN A 192 17.52 -3.47 17.48
N GLY A 193 16.77 -4.42 18.02
CA GLY A 193 16.53 -4.57 19.45
C GLY A 193 17.81 -4.86 20.21
N GLY A 194 17.90 -4.36 21.44
CA GLY A 194 19.08 -4.52 22.30
C GLY A 194 20.30 -3.70 21.86
N GLN A 195 20.21 -2.90 20.80
CA GLN A 195 21.31 -2.07 20.32
C GLN A 195 20.85 -0.62 20.14
N GLU A 196 21.53 0.32 20.81
CA GLU A 196 21.26 1.74 20.64
C GLU A 196 21.71 2.22 19.26
N ASP A 197 20.87 3.04 18.62
CA ASP A 197 21.07 3.69 17.33
C ASP A 197 21.38 2.84 16.09
N LYS A 198 21.41 1.51 16.22
CA LYS A 198 21.51 0.59 15.08
C LYS A 198 20.16 0.32 14.44
N HIS A 199 20.17 0.35 13.12
CA HIS A 199 19.00 0.12 12.28
C HIS A 199 19.23 -1.05 11.35
N LEU A 200 18.19 -1.46 10.61
CA LEU A 200 18.28 -2.56 9.64
C LEU A 200 19.42 -2.30 8.64
N GLN A 201 20.27 -3.31 8.42
CA GLN A 201 21.44 -3.19 7.54
C GLN A 201 21.21 -3.81 6.15
N TYR A 202 20.18 -4.62 6.01
CA TYR A 202 19.88 -5.37 4.80
C TYR A 202 18.79 -4.65 4.00
N ASN A 203 18.96 -4.58 2.69
CA ASN A 203 17.84 -4.33 1.79
C ASN A 203 16.92 -5.55 1.75
N TRP A 204 15.73 -5.36 1.19
CA TRP A 204 14.79 -6.45 0.98
C TRP A 204 15.14 -7.22 -0.29
N VAL A 205 14.66 -8.44 -0.40
CA VAL A 205 14.71 -9.23 -1.63
C VAL A 205 13.30 -9.53 -2.13
N PHE A 206 13.15 -9.55 -3.45
CA PHE A 206 11.88 -9.88 -4.10
C PHE A 206 11.61 -11.38 -4.08
N ALA A 207 11.11 -11.87 -2.94
CA ALA A 207 10.75 -13.26 -2.71
C ALA A 207 9.58 -13.73 -3.59
N GLY A 208 8.60 -12.84 -3.82
CA GLY A 208 7.50 -13.07 -4.77
C GLY A 208 6.29 -13.84 -4.22
N SER A 209 6.26 -14.18 -2.93
CA SER A 209 5.15 -14.89 -2.25
C SER A 209 4.77 -16.22 -2.94
N GLY A 210 3.53 -16.65 -2.76
CA GLY A 210 2.92 -17.77 -3.45
C GLY A 210 1.47 -17.49 -3.82
N PHE A 211 0.84 -18.47 -4.46
CA PHE A 211 -0.58 -18.43 -4.78
C PHE A 211 -1.27 -19.63 -4.16
N TRP A 212 -2.46 -19.41 -3.63
CA TRP A 212 -3.36 -20.48 -3.21
C TRP A 212 -4.59 -20.47 -4.11
N GLU A 213 -5.01 -21.66 -4.53
CA GLU A 213 -6.25 -21.83 -5.27
C GLU A 213 -7.28 -22.47 -4.36
N ASP A 214 -8.43 -21.84 -4.26
CA ASP A 214 -9.56 -22.38 -3.50
C ASP A 214 -10.04 -23.68 -4.16
N PRO A 215 -10.05 -24.81 -3.44
CA PRO A 215 -10.40 -26.10 -4.03
C PRO A 215 -11.86 -26.16 -4.50
N GLU A 216 -12.75 -25.40 -3.87
CA GLU A 216 -14.18 -25.35 -4.18
C GLU A 216 -14.47 -24.31 -5.26
N THR A 217 -14.02 -23.07 -5.06
CA THR A 217 -14.38 -21.94 -5.94
C THR A 217 -13.42 -21.75 -7.12
N LYS A 218 -12.27 -22.43 -7.12
CA LYS A 218 -11.17 -22.27 -8.10
C LYS A 218 -10.60 -20.86 -8.18
N GLN A 219 -10.88 -20.03 -7.18
CA GLN A 219 -10.35 -18.68 -7.12
C GLN A 219 -8.89 -18.72 -6.68
N ARG A 220 -8.00 -18.17 -7.50
CA ARG A 220 -6.59 -17.97 -7.15
C ARG A 220 -6.43 -16.70 -6.33
N ARG A 221 -5.74 -16.81 -5.20
CA ARG A 221 -5.41 -15.71 -4.29
C ARG A 221 -3.89 -15.64 -4.13
N TYR A 222 -3.37 -14.43 -4.19
CA TYR A 222 -1.96 -14.16 -3.88
C TYR A 222 -1.81 -14.16 -2.36
N LEU A 223 -0.88 -14.95 -1.82
CA LEU A 223 -0.83 -15.23 -0.38
C LEU A 223 -0.51 -13.98 0.45
N ALA A 224 0.38 -13.10 -0.03
CA ALA A 224 0.75 -11.87 0.66
C ALA A 224 -0.40 -10.86 0.85
N GLU A 225 -1.57 -11.08 0.24
CA GLU A 225 -2.75 -10.22 0.49
C GLU A 225 -3.23 -10.29 1.95
N SER A 226 -2.77 -11.28 2.74
CA SER A 226 -2.97 -11.32 4.20
C SER A 226 -2.20 -10.24 4.98
N GLY A 227 -1.26 -9.54 4.34
CA GLY A 227 -0.48 -8.46 4.98
C GLY A 227 1.02 -8.54 4.76
N ASP A 228 1.53 -9.65 4.22
CA ASP A 228 2.96 -9.96 4.14
C ASP A 228 3.64 -9.30 2.92
N LEU A 229 3.53 -7.97 2.84
CA LEU A 229 3.99 -7.20 1.68
C LEU A 229 5.49 -6.85 1.76
N ILE A 230 5.92 -6.06 2.75
CA ILE A 230 7.34 -5.75 2.99
C ILE A 230 7.69 -6.15 4.41
N CYS A 231 8.23 -7.35 4.56
CA CYS A 231 8.49 -7.98 5.85
C CYS A 231 9.87 -7.61 6.41
N VAL A 232 9.96 -7.50 7.74
CA VAL A 232 11.22 -7.49 8.50
C VAL A 232 11.36 -8.74 9.38
N SER A 233 10.27 -9.49 9.55
CA SER A 233 10.28 -10.88 10.02
C SER A 233 10.03 -11.81 8.84
N ASN A 234 10.70 -12.96 8.78
CA ASN A 234 10.63 -13.83 7.61
C ASN A 234 9.29 -14.59 7.54
N PHE A 235 8.54 -14.41 6.44
CA PHE A 235 7.28 -15.10 6.18
C PHE A 235 7.34 -15.92 4.89
N SER A 236 6.82 -17.16 4.93
CA SER A 236 6.73 -18.03 3.73
C SER A 236 5.77 -17.47 2.66
N THR A 237 4.97 -16.48 3.03
CA THR A 237 4.01 -15.75 2.21
C THR A 237 4.51 -14.35 1.80
N ALA A 238 5.73 -13.96 2.14
CA ALA A 238 6.24 -12.60 1.90
C ALA A 238 6.39 -12.24 0.42
N THR A 239 5.98 -11.02 0.03
CA THR A 239 6.33 -10.45 -1.28
C THR A 239 7.78 -9.95 -1.30
N LEU A 240 8.11 -9.07 -0.35
CA LEU A 240 9.45 -8.59 -0.06
C LEU A 240 9.83 -9.00 1.37
N ASP A 241 11.04 -9.51 1.56
CA ASP A 241 11.51 -10.00 2.85
C ASP A 241 13.00 -9.70 3.02
N ILE A 242 13.50 -9.72 4.26
CA ILE A 242 14.94 -9.53 4.52
C ILE A 242 15.69 -10.86 4.30
N PRO A 243 16.88 -10.84 3.66
CA PRO A 243 17.61 -12.07 3.29
C PRO A 243 18.42 -12.66 4.46
N VAL A 244 17.94 -12.49 5.69
CA VAL A 244 18.56 -12.99 6.91
C VAL A 244 17.50 -13.51 7.86
N LYS A 245 17.88 -14.48 8.69
CA LYS A 245 16.99 -15.10 9.66
C LYS A 245 16.49 -14.08 10.67
N SER A 246 15.20 -13.76 10.62
CA SER A 246 14.52 -13.08 11.71
C SER A 246 14.39 -14.05 12.88
N THR A 247 14.99 -13.73 14.02
CA THR A 247 15.05 -14.68 15.12
C THR A 247 13.80 -14.56 15.99
N GLU A 248 12.80 -15.40 15.72
CA GLU A 248 11.55 -15.45 16.50
C GLU A 248 11.71 -16.02 17.93
N ALA A 249 12.88 -16.50 18.34
CA ALA A 249 13.10 -16.94 19.71
C ALA A 249 14.54 -16.69 20.19
N ASN A 250 14.69 -15.87 21.24
CA ASN A 250 15.84 -15.81 22.16
C ASN A 250 17.24 -15.41 21.63
N SER A 251 17.41 -14.89 20.41
CA SER A 251 18.76 -14.54 19.90
C SER A 251 19.00 -13.08 19.50
N GLY A 252 18.22 -12.13 20.03
CA GLY A 252 18.60 -10.71 20.06
C GLY A 252 18.36 -9.88 18.79
N LEU A 253 17.80 -10.44 17.71
CA LEU A 253 17.40 -9.68 16.51
C LEU A 253 15.89 -9.42 16.51
N LEU A 254 15.43 -8.64 17.48
CA LEU A 254 14.07 -8.07 17.50
C LEU A 254 14.05 -6.81 16.63
N PHE A 255 13.18 -6.71 15.63
CA PHE A 255 13.02 -5.46 14.89
C PHE A 255 11.94 -4.60 15.55
N LEU A 256 12.29 -3.34 15.83
CA LEU A 256 11.44 -2.38 16.51
C LEU A 256 11.25 -1.15 15.64
N ALA A 257 10.11 -0.47 15.78
CA ALA A 257 9.93 0.85 15.18
C ALA A 257 10.88 1.88 15.81
N TYR A 258 11.55 2.67 14.97
CA TYR A 258 12.47 3.72 15.41
C TYR A 258 11.74 5.06 15.52
N THR A 259 10.99 5.23 16.62
CA THR A 259 10.05 6.34 16.85
C THR A 259 10.59 7.73 16.52
N GLN A 260 11.86 8.01 16.85
CA GLN A 260 12.50 9.32 16.62
C GLN A 260 12.68 9.65 15.13
N ARG A 261 12.65 8.64 14.25
CA ARG A 261 12.86 8.80 12.80
C ARG A 261 11.57 8.64 11.99
N ILE A 262 10.53 8.08 12.58
CA ILE A 262 9.24 7.85 11.93
C ILE A 262 8.31 9.05 12.19
N PRO A 263 7.73 9.68 11.15
CA PRO A 263 6.81 10.80 11.33
C PRO A 263 5.53 10.39 12.08
N PRO A 264 4.71 11.34 12.59
CA PRO A 264 3.48 11.04 13.31
C PRO A 264 2.52 10.08 12.58
N SER A 265 1.75 9.28 13.32
CA SER A 265 0.77 8.37 12.73
C SER A 265 -0.26 9.14 11.92
N GLY A 266 -0.68 8.55 10.79
CA GLY A 266 -1.53 9.21 9.80
C GLY A 266 -0.79 10.13 8.83
N THR A 267 0.52 10.38 9.01
CA THR A 267 1.29 11.19 8.05
C THR A 267 1.30 10.49 6.69
N PRO A 268 0.90 11.17 5.59
CA PRO A 268 1.06 10.65 4.24
C PRO A 268 2.52 10.32 3.92
N VAL A 269 2.75 9.14 3.35
CA VAL A 269 4.08 8.66 2.96
C VAL A 269 4.03 8.08 1.55
N ARG A 270 5.09 8.32 0.78
CA ARG A 270 5.38 7.63 -0.47
C ARG A 270 6.59 6.72 -0.27
N LEU A 271 6.44 5.45 -0.60
CA LEU A 271 7.53 4.48 -0.67
C LEU A 271 8.01 4.35 -2.11
N ILE A 272 9.32 4.38 -2.31
CA ILE A 272 9.98 4.17 -3.60
C ILE A 272 10.84 2.92 -3.49
N LEU A 273 10.41 1.86 -4.17
CA LEU A 273 11.03 0.55 -4.20
C LEU A 273 11.93 0.49 -5.43
N ASN A 274 13.23 0.69 -5.25
CA ASN A 274 14.22 0.68 -6.31
C ASN A 274 14.80 -0.73 -6.47
N VAL A 275 14.71 -1.29 -7.68
CA VAL A 275 15.34 -2.57 -8.02
C VAL A 275 16.84 -2.33 -8.18
N VAL A 276 17.65 -2.91 -7.29
CA VAL A 276 19.11 -2.79 -7.34
C VAL A 276 19.60 -3.61 -8.53
N GLN A 277 20.09 -2.91 -9.56
CA GLN A 277 20.67 -3.55 -10.72
C GLN A 277 22.05 -4.12 -10.35
N PRO A 278 22.38 -5.36 -10.74
CA PRO A 278 23.73 -5.88 -10.57
C PRO A 278 24.72 -4.91 -11.22
N LYS A 279 25.77 -4.51 -10.51
CA LYS A 279 26.88 -3.79 -11.14
C LYS A 279 27.38 -4.68 -12.29
N GLN A 280 27.21 -4.23 -13.53
CA GLN A 280 27.78 -4.93 -14.67
C GLN A 280 29.29 -5.03 -14.42
N ALA A 281 29.80 -6.25 -14.29
CA ALA A 281 31.23 -6.49 -14.25
C ALA A 281 31.80 -5.99 -15.57
N ILE A 282 32.61 -4.94 -15.53
CA ILE A 282 33.37 -4.48 -16.68
C ILE A 282 34.28 -5.65 -17.09
N LYS A 283 33.94 -6.31 -18.21
CA LYS A 283 34.84 -7.28 -18.84
C LYS A 283 36.00 -6.50 -19.45
N ASN A 284 37.04 -6.25 -18.67
CA ASN A 284 38.32 -5.79 -19.20
C ASN A 284 38.94 -6.94 -19.99
N ASN A 285 38.60 -7.00 -21.28
CA ASN A 285 39.17 -7.94 -22.22
C ASN A 285 40.48 -7.37 -22.77
N GLN A 286 41.52 -7.29 -21.93
CA GLN A 286 42.91 -7.11 -22.34
C GLN A 286 43.83 -7.84 -21.34
N ALA A 287 43.90 -9.16 -21.46
CA ALA A 287 45.04 -9.92 -20.95
C ALA A 287 46.15 -9.83 -22.00
N GLN A 288 47.12 -8.97 -21.73
CA GLN A 288 48.39 -8.91 -22.47
C GLN A 288 49.22 -10.15 -22.09
N PRO A 289 49.80 -10.92 -23.04
CA PRO A 289 50.60 -12.09 -22.70
C PRO A 289 51.86 -11.66 -21.93
N PRO A 290 52.36 -12.49 -20.98
CA PRO A 290 53.57 -12.18 -20.23
C PRO A 290 54.78 -12.11 -21.17
N ALA A 291 55.61 -11.08 -20.96
CA ALA A 291 56.86 -10.86 -21.68
C ALA A 291 57.85 -12.01 -21.42
N SER A 292 58.48 -12.48 -22.49
CA SER A 292 59.57 -13.44 -22.48
C SER A 292 60.79 -12.93 -21.72
N GLU A 293 61.27 -13.68 -20.73
CA GLU A 293 62.59 -13.49 -20.12
C GLU A 293 63.68 -13.89 -21.13
N SER A 294 64.61 -12.97 -21.39
CA SER A 294 65.84 -13.25 -22.14
C SER A 294 67.06 -12.73 -21.37
N GLY A 295 67.94 -13.66 -20.98
CA GLY A 295 69.39 -13.52 -21.01
C GLY A 295 70.06 -12.66 -19.92
N ALA A 296 70.60 -13.31 -18.90
CA ALA A 296 71.72 -12.77 -18.12
C ALA A 296 72.91 -13.74 -18.21
N THR A 297 73.94 -13.31 -18.93
CA THR A 297 75.25 -13.94 -19.12
C THR A 297 76.04 -13.88 -17.81
N ILE A 298 76.62 -15.00 -17.38
CA ILE A 298 77.55 -15.07 -16.24
C ILE A 298 78.97 -14.96 -16.79
N GLU A 299 79.64 -13.83 -16.52
CA GLU A 299 81.09 -13.68 -16.68
C GLU A 299 81.82 -14.36 -15.50
N THR A 300 82.91 -15.06 -15.81
CA THR A 300 83.83 -15.67 -14.85
C THR A 300 85.12 -14.86 -14.82
N PRO A 301 85.72 -14.55 -13.65
CA PRO A 301 87.11 -14.14 -13.59
C PRO A 301 88.02 -15.24 -13.03
N GLN A 302 89.27 -15.16 -13.50
CA GLN A 302 90.44 -16.03 -13.28
C GLN A 302 90.92 -16.09 -11.84
#